data_AF-A0A1W9QU68-F1
#
_entry.id   AF-A0A1W9QU68-F1
#
_cell.length_a   1.000
_cell.length_b   1.000
_cell.length_c   1.000
_cell.angle_alpha   90.00
_cell.angle_beta   90.00
_cell.angle_gamma   90.00
#
_symmetry.space_group_name_H-M   'P 1'
#
loop_
_entity.id
_entity.type
_entity.pdbx_description
1 polymer ?
#
loop_
_entity_poly.entity_id
_entity_poly.type
_entity_poly.pdbx_seq_one_letter_code
_entity_poly.pdbx_strand_id
1 'polypeptide(L)' 'KDIARLFRAIGKVEVEHEAEYLALKAALEAEGFFDSENNEEWICEVCGHVHRGKKAPKACPLCKVGQEYFKKKCSDVTAG' A
#
# COMPACT_ATOMS: atom_id res chain seq x y z
N LYS A 1 -19.94 10.31 -29.72
CA LYS A 1 -20.48 10.03 -28.35
C LYS A 1 -19.41 9.43 -27.43
N ASP A 2 -18.32 8.91 -27.97
CA ASP A 2 -17.30 8.16 -27.23
C ASP A 2 -16.40 9.01 -26.32
N ILE A 3 -16.06 10.24 -26.75
CA ILE A 3 -15.27 11.18 -25.93
C ILE A 3 -15.97 11.51 -24.61
N ALA A 4 -17.27 11.79 -24.65
CA ALA A 4 -18.05 12.04 -23.43
C ALA A 4 -18.19 10.81 -22.53
N ARG A 5 -18.12 9.59 -23.07
CA ARG A 5 -18.09 8.35 -22.27
C ARG A 5 -16.72 8.18 -21.61
N LEU A 6 -15.64 8.45 -22.35
CA LEU A 6 -14.27 8.40 -21.85
C LEU A 6 -14.07 9.37 -20.68
N PHE A 7 -14.44 10.65 -20.82
CA PHE A 7 -14.29 11.61 -19.72
C PHE A 7 -15.09 11.24 -18.46
N ARG A 8 -16.28 10.63 -18.61
CA ARG A 8 -17.02 10.11 -17.45
C ARG A 8 -16.33 8.94 -16.78
N ALA A 9 -15.70 8.06 -17.55
CA ALA A 9 -14.93 6.94 -17.00
C ALA A 9 -13.68 7.44 -16.26
N ILE A 10 -12.94 8.37 -16.87
CA ILE A 10 -11.80 9.05 -16.23
C ILE A 10 -12.24 9.70 -14.92
N GLY A 11 -13.33 10.47 -14.93
CA GLY A 11 -13.82 11.11 -13.71
C GLY A 11 -14.16 10.15 -12.57
N LYS A 12 -14.53 8.89 -12.86
CA LYS A 12 -14.71 7.87 -11.81
C LYS A 12 -13.38 7.39 -11.26
N VAL A 13 -12.38 7.21 -12.11
CA VAL A 13 -11.02 6.82 -11.69
C VAL A 13 -10.41 7.89 -10.78
N GLU A 14 -10.60 9.17 -11.11
CA GLU A 14 -10.04 10.26 -10.29
C GLU A 14 -10.67 10.36 -8.89
N VAL A 15 -11.93 9.91 -8.72
CA VAL A 15 -12.56 9.81 -7.39
C VAL A 15 -11.88 8.72 -6.55
N GLU A 16 -11.53 7.59 -7.15
CA GLU A 16 -10.80 6.52 -6.45
C GLU A 16 -9.36 6.97 -6.12
N HIS A 17 -8.69 7.68 -7.04
CA HIS A 17 -7.37 8.28 -6.77
C HIS A 17 -7.42 9.23 -5.57
N GLU A 18 -8.43 10.11 -5.51
CA GLU A 18 -8.61 11.02 -4.37
C GLU A 18 -8.79 10.24 -3.06
N ALA A 19 -9.65 9.21 -3.06
CA ALA A 19 -9.89 8.38 -1.88
C ALA A 19 -8.60 7.67 -1.41
N GLU A 20 -7.83 7.09 -2.33
CA GLU A 20 -6.55 6.43 -2.03
C GLU A 20 -5.54 7.42 -1.43
N TYR A 21 -5.38 8.60 -2.04
CA TYR A 21 -4.43 9.61 -1.55
C TYR A 21 -4.83 10.16 -0.18
N LEU A 22 -6.12 10.35 0.09
CA LEU A 22 -6.60 10.76 1.41
C LEU A 22 -6.33 9.69 2.47
N ALA A 23 -6.54 8.41 2.14
CA ALA A 23 -6.23 7.30 3.04
C ALA A 23 -4.72 7.21 3.34
N LEU A 24 -3.87 7.35 2.31
CA LEU A 24 -2.42 7.37 2.48
C LEU A 24 -1.97 8.56 3.32
N LYS A 25 -2.52 9.75 3.07
CA LYS A 25 -2.25 10.95 3.87
C LYS A 25 -2.60 10.72 5.34
N ALA A 26 -3.79 10.19 5.62
CA ALA A 26 -4.21 9.89 6.99
C ALA A 26 -3.29 8.87 7.67
N ALA A 27 -2.84 7.84 6.95
CA ALA A 27 -1.89 6.85 7.47
C ALA A 27 -0.49 7.44 7.75
N LEU A 28 -0.04 8.40 6.93
CA LEU A 28 1.20 9.15 7.14
C LEU A 28 1.09 10.07 8.37
N GLU A 29 -0.01 10.80 8.51
CA GLU A 29 -0.26 11.71 9.65
C GLU A 29 -0.41 10.95 10.98
N ALA A 30 -0.95 9.73 10.95
CA ALA A 30 -1.16 8.89 12.14
C ALA A 30 0.11 8.15 12.63
N GLU A 31 1.30 8.38 12.05
CA GLU A 31 2.56 7.67 12.36
C GLU A 31 2.46 6.13 12.31
N GLY A 32 1.57 5.59 11.47
CA GLY A 32 1.14 4.18 11.54
C GLY A 32 1.37 3.35 10.28
N PHE A 33 2.05 3.86 9.25
CA PHE A 33 2.15 3.13 7.97
C PHE A 33 2.80 1.74 8.11
N PHE A 34 3.86 1.65 8.92
CA PHE A 34 4.56 0.41 9.21
C PHE A 34 4.13 -0.24 10.54
N ASP A 35 2.98 0.16 11.07
CA ASP A 35 2.37 -0.40 12.26
C ASP A 35 0.98 -0.96 11.92
N SER A 36 0.51 -1.91 12.73
CA SER A 36 -0.82 -2.48 12.66
C SER A 36 -1.19 -2.97 14.04
N GLU A 37 -2.44 -2.76 14.41
CA GLU A 37 -2.98 -3.31 15.65
C GLU A 37 -2.97 -4.84 15.64
N ASN A 38 -3.12 -5.43 14.44
CA ASN A 38 -3.16 -6.86 14.16
C ASN A 38 -1.82 -7.40 13.64
N ASN A 39 -1.65 -8.72 13.69
CA ASN A 39 -0.50 -9.35 13.04
C ASN A 39 -0.70 -9.32 11.52
N GLU A 40 0.18 -8.60 10.83
CA GLU A 40 0.19 -8.48 9.38
C GLU A 40 1.30 -9.33 8.74
N GLU A 41 1.15 -9.60 7.45
CA GLU A 41 2.24 -10.05 6.59
C GLU A 41 2.85 -8.84 5.87
N TRP A 42 4.11 -8.54 6.16
CA TRP A 42 4.90 -7.50 5.52
C TRP A 42 5.82 -8.13 4.48
N ILE A 43 5.69 -7.73 3.23
CA ILE A 43 6.43 -8.29 2.10
C ILE A 43 7.46 -7.26 1.63
N CYS A 44 8.73 -7.64 1.62
CA CYS A 44 9.80 -6.84 1.02
C CYS A 44 9.67 -6.85 -0.50
N GLU A 45 9.48 -5.68 -1.11
CA GLU A 45 9.26 -5.54 -2.55
C GLU A 45 10.55 -5.73 -3.37
N VAL A 46 11.71 -5.69 -2.72
CA VAL A 46 13.02 -5.87 -3.39
C VAL A 46 13.42 -7.34 -3.51
N CYS A 47 13.13 -8.17 -2.50
CA CYS A 47 13.61 -9.56 -2.45
C CYS A 47 12.55 -10.61 -2.10
N GLY A 48 11.31 -10.20 -1.81
CA GLY A 48 10.21 -11.10 -1.48
C GLY A 48 10.19 -11.63 -0.04
N HIS A 49 11.08 -11.18 0.86
CA HIS A 49 11.05 -11.58 2.28
C HIS A 49 9.69 -11.28 2.91
N VAL A 50 9.08 -12.28 3.56
CA VAL A 50 7.83 -12.13 4.31
C VAL A 50 8.11 -12.09 5.80
N HIS A 51 7.80 -10.95 6.44
CA HIS A 51 7.85 -10.76 7.88
C HIS A 51 6.42 -10.81 8.45
N ARG A 52 6.20 -11.61 9.50
CA ARG A 52 4.91 -11.73 10.19
C ARG A 52 4.98 -11.00 11.53
N GLY A 53 4.19 -9.96 11.70
CA GLY A 53 4.19 -9.18 12.93
C GLY A 53 3.36 -7.91 12.84
N LYS A 54 3.23 -7.21 13.97
CA LYS A 54 2.53 -5.92 14.03
C LYS A 54 3.25 -4.80 13.28
N LYS A 55 4.58 -4.90 13.14
CA LYS A 55 5.40 -3.85 12.53
C LYS A 55 6.30 -4.39 11.43
N ALA A 56 6.53 -3.60 10.38
CA ALA A 56 7.57 -3.93 9.40
C ALA A 56 8.96 -3.79 10.05
N PRO A 57 9.97 -4.59 9.65
CA PRO A 57 11.34 -4.41 10.11
C PRO A 57 11.95 -3.09 9.63
N LYS A 58 12.77 -2.42 10.47
CA LYS A 58 13.50 -1.20 10.07
C LYS A 58 14.41 -1.39 8.84
N ALA A 59 14.90 -2.61 8.65
CA ALA A 59 15.64 -3.02 7.47
C ALA A 59 15.33 -4.49 7.17
N CYS A 60 15.29 -4.86 5.89
CA CYS A 60 15.05 -6.23 5.47
C CYS A 60 16.18 -7.15 5.98
N PRO A 61 15.88 -8.26 6.67
CA PRO A 61 16.92 -9.15 7.19
C PRO A 61 17.73 -9.84 6.09
N LEU A 62 17.18 -9.95 4.87
CA LEU A 62 17.83 -10.57 3.71
C LEU A 62 18.65 -9.57 2.89
N CYS A 63 18.00 -8.61 2.22
CA CYS A 63 18.69 -7.69 1.29
C CYS A 63 19.10 -6.35 1.89
N LYS A 64 18.82 -6.11 3.17
CA LYS A 64 19.24 -4.92 3.94
C LYS A 64 18.68 -3.56 3.49
N VAL A 65 17.79 -3.53 2.50
CA VAL A 65 17.04 -2.31 2.15
C VAL A 65 16.19 -1.85 3.32
N GLY A 66 15.88 -0.55 3.36
CA GLY A 66 15.14 0.05 4.45
C GLY A 66 13.68 -0.39 4.53
N GLN A 67 13.02 0.01 5.61
CA GLN A 67 11.62 -0.29 5.92
C GLN A 67 10.66 0.18 4.82
N GLU A 68 11.03 1.22 4.08
CA GLU A 68 10.25 1.81 2.98
C GLU A 68 9.95 0.83 1.84
N TYR A 69 10.67 -0.28 1.76
CA TYR A 69 10.43 -1.34 0.77
C TYR A 69 9.55 -2.47 1.29
N PHE A 70 8.91 -2.34 2.45
CA PHE A 70 7.92 -3.29 2.93
C PHE A 70 6.50 -2.79 2.65
N LYS A 71 5.70 -3.63 2.01
CA LYS A 71 4.25 -3.42 1.90
C LYS A 71 3.48 -4.41 2.77
N LYS A 72 2.31 -3.99 3.25
CA LYS A 72 1.32 -4.93 3.80
C LYS A 72 0.82 -5.83 2.67
N LYS A 73 0.64 -7.12 2.93
CA LYS A 73 -0.06 -8.01 2.02
C LYS A 73 -1.50 -7.55 1.90
N CYS A 74 -1.91 -7.13 0.71
CA CYS A 74 -3.30 -6.81 0.43
C CYS A 74 -4.16 -8.06 0.61
N SER A 75 -5.31 -7.95 1.29
CA SER A 75 -6.30 -9.01 1.38
C SER A 75 -7.04 -9.24 0.06
N ASP A 76 -7.06 -8.24 -0.82
CA ASP A 76 -7.67 -8.33 -2.14
C ASP A 76 -6.69 -8.88 -3.18
N VAL A 77 -7.03 -10.06 -3.70
CA VAL A 77 -6.28 -10.83 -4.71
C VAL A 77 -6.37 -10.17 -6.11
N THR A 78 -6.97 -8.99 -6.22
CA THR A 78 -7.23 -8.27 -7.48
C THR A 78 -6.25 -7.13 -7.77
N ALA A 79 -5.28 -6.87 -6.90
CA ALA A 79 -4.15 -6.00 -7.23
C ALA A 79 -3.11 -6.80 -8.04
N GLY A 80 -3.36 -6.92 -9.34
CA GLY A 80 -2.37 -7.34 -10.35
C GLY A 80 -1.47 -6.20 -10.78
#